data_AF-A0A7V5UA97-F1
#
_entry.id   AF-A0A7V5UA97-F1
#
_cell.length_a   1.000
_cell.length_b   1.000
_cell.length_c   1.000
_cell.angle_alpha   90.00
_cell.angle_beta   90.00
_cell.angle_gamma   90.00
#
_symmetry.space_group_name_H-M   'P 1'
#
loop_
_entity.id
_entity.type
_entity.pdbx_description
1 polymer ?
#
loop_
_entity_poly.entity_id
_entity_poly.type
_entity_poly.pdbx_seq_one_letter_code
_entity_poly.pdbx_strand_id
1 'polypeptide(L)'
;MKYFFSFLLILALTVPGCKKATEPKVSGEVTINSKLYGEGPYYCIGYSFSKGALVKSGSNPEPDITISMQTSPDNTSIDWVYLSTDNFQNSFSLNASIDNSVTAEDFFNNYLTVPDTIGYTGIAKDIKPYQVWTFRTREKKYAKLLILKVVAEIRGDGPYAETTFRYVYQPDGTKVFPK
;
A
#
# COMPACT_ATOMS: atom_id res chain seq x y z
N MET A 1 -67.95 21.19 -24.92
CA MET A 1 -66.88 20.87 -23.95
C MET A 1 -66.45 19.42 -24.14
N LYS A 2 -65.21 19.18 -24.60
CA LYS A 2 -64.22 18.31 -23.93
C LYS A 2 -63.02 18.10 -24.86
N TYR A 3 -61.86 18.33 -24.27
CA TYR A 3 -60.57 18.58 -24.89
C TYR A 3 -59.97 17.29 -25.46
N PHE A 4 -59.53 17.33 -26.72
CA PHE A 4 -58.74 16.27 -27.34
C PHE A 4 -57.28 16.48 -26.89
N PHE A 5 -56.92 15.89 -25.75
CA PHE A 5 -55.61 16.06 -25.12
C PHE A 5 -54.59 15.17 -25.86
N SER A 6 -53.72 15.82 -26.64
CA SER A 6 -52.53 15.23 -27.23
C SER A 6 -51.57 14.79 -26.12
N PHE A 7 -51.34 13.49 -25.94
CA PHE A 7 -50.41 12.94 -24.97
C PHE A 7 -49.04 12.75 -25.65
N LEU A 8 -48.22 13.81 -25.61
CA LEU A 8 -46.81 13.77 -26.04
C LEU A 8 -46.01 13.01 -24.98
N LEU A 9 -45.63 11.76 -25.26
CA LEU A 9 -44.80 10.93 -24.40
C LEU A 9 -43.34 11.44 -24.46
N ILE A 10 -42.98 12.35 -23.55
CA ILE A 10 -41.59 12.77 -23.33
C ILE A 10 -40.87 11.63 -22.60
N LEU A 11 -40.12 10.83 -23.36
CA LEU A 11 -39.20 9.82 -22.85
C LEU A 11 -37.99 10.55 -22.24
N ALA A 12 -38.05 10.82 -20.93
CA ALA A 12 -36.93 11.35 -20.18
C ALA A 12 -35.82 10.30 -20.08
N LEU A 13 -34.81 10.42 -20.95
CA LEU A 13 -33.53 9.73 -20.84
C LEU A 13 -32.81 10.21 -19.57
N THR A 14 -33.09 9.56 -18.43
CA THR A 14 -32.27 9.71 -17.24
C THR A 14 -30.97 8.95 -17.48
N VAL A 15 -29.95 9.67 -17.95
CA VAL A 15 -28.58 9.17 -17.99
C VAL A 15 -28.19 8.93 -16.52
N PRO A 16 -27.91 7.69 -16.06
CA PRO A 16 -27.32 7.51 -14.76
C PRO A 16 -25.97 8.23 -14.80
N GLY A 17 -25.87 9.32 -14.04
CA GLY A 17 -24.63 10.06 -13.87
C GLY A 17 -23.55 9.08 -13.43
N CYS A 18 -22.69 8.74 -14.38
CA CYS A 18 -21.49 7.95 -14.14
C CYS A 18 -20.65 8.79 -13.17
N LYS A 19 -20.75 8.51 -11.87
CA LYS A 19 -19.85 9.08 -10.88
C LYS A 19 -18.46 8.65 -11.34
N LYS A 20 -17.69 9.56 -11.94
CA LYS A 20 -16.28 9.32 -12.24
C LYS A 20 -15.66 8.89 -10.92
N ALA A 21 -15.28 7.61 -10.83
CA ALA A 21 -14.47 7.13 -9.74
C ALA A 21 -13.21 7.99 -9.75
N THR A 22 -12.92 8.69 -8.66
CA THR A 22 -11.67 9.43 -8.52
C THR A 22 -10.54 8.43 -8.71
N GLU A 23 -9.66 8.69 -9.67
CA GLU A 23 -8.52 7.82 -9.92
C GLU A 23 -7.66 7.73 -8.66
N PRO A 24 -7.19 6.53 -8.28
CA PRO A 24 -6.38 6.37 -7.09
C PRO A 24 -5.06 7.12 -7.24
N LYS A 25 -4.57 7.69 -6.13
CA LYS A 25 -3.24 8.30 -6.10
C LYS A 25 -2.20 7.21 -6.40
N VAL A 26 -1.47 7.39 -7.50
CA VAL A 26 -0.42 6.45 -7.95
C VAL A 26 0.94 6.75 -7.35
N SER A 27 1.12 7.88 -6.66
CA SER A 27 2.37 8.20 -5.98
C SER A 27 2.12 9.06 -4.75
N GLY A 28 3.09 9.04 -3.83
CA GLY A 28 3.05 9.87 -2.64
C GLY A 28 3.92 9.31 -1.53
N GLU A 29 3.69 9.85 -0.34
CA GLU A 29 4.32 9.42 0.90
C GLU A 29 3.23 9.01 1.89
N VAL A 30 3.45 7.92 2.61
CA VAL A 30 2.50 7.41 3.59
C VAL A 30 3.21 6.81 4.79
N THR A 31 2.57 6.96 5.96
CA THR A 31 2.99 6.34 7.21
C THR A 31 1.96 5.28 7.61
N ILE A 32 2.44 4.08 7.95
CA ILE A 32 1.64 2.99 8.54
C ILE A 32 2.26 2.55 9.86
N ASN A 33 1.45 2.00 10.77
CA ASN A 33 1.92 1.50 12.05
C ASN A 33 1.23 0.18 12.45
N SER A 34 1.80 -0.49 13.45
CA SER A 34 1.33 -1.79 13.95
C SER A 34 0.24 -1.68 15.02
N LYS A 35 -0.34 -0.48 15.24
CA LYS A 35 -1.36 -0.29 16.27
C LYS A 35 -2.60 -1.12 15.93
N LEU A 36 -3.08 -1.87 16.91
CA LEU A 36 -4.36 -2.56 16.85
C LEU A 36 -5.48 -1.64 17.35
N TYR A 37 -6.63 -1.73 16.69
CA TYR A 37 -7.82 -0.93 16.96
C TYR A 37 -9.04 -1.83 17.17
N GLY A 38 -10.05 -1.28 17.83
CA GLY A 38 -11.31 -1.96 18.14
C GLY A 38 -11.32 -2.59 19.53
N GLU A 39 -12.52 -2.92 20.01
CA GLU A 39 -12.74 -3.69 21.26
C GLU A 39 -13.05 -5.18 20.96
N GLY A 40 -12.93 -5.58 19.69
CA GLY A 40 -13.18 -6.91 19.18
C GLY A 40 -14.06 -6.90 17.91
N PRO A 41 -13.77 -7.75 16.90
CA PRO A 41 -12.44 -8.27 16.53
C PRO A 41 -11.46 -7.12 16.22
N TYR A 42 -10.18 -7.28 16.59
CA TYR A 42 -9.17 -6.26 16.35
C TYR A 42 -8.84 -6.09 14.86
N TYR A 43 -8.49 -4.88 14.45
CA TYR A 43 -7.99 -4.59 13.11
C TYR A 43 -6.74 -3.71 13.17
N CYS A 44 -5.90 -3.81 12.14
CA CYS A 44 -4.79 -2.89 11.90
C CYS A 44 -5.12 -1.98 10.72
N ILE A 45 -4.36 -0.89 10.58
CA ILE A 45 -4.46 0.02 9.43
C ILE A 45 -3.21 -0.19 8.57
N GLY A 46 -3.40 -0.53 7.31
CA GLY A 46 -2.34 -0.64 6.31
C GLY A 46 -2.64 0.23 5.10
N TYR A 47 -1.85 0.07 4.04
CA TYR A 47 -1.97 0.84 2.82
C TYR A 47 -2.51 0.00 1.66
N SER A 48 -3.48 0.52 0.92
CA SER A 48 -3.99 -0.07 -0.34
C SER A 48 -3.61 0.82 -1.51
N PHE A 49 -2.81 0.28 -2.44
CA PHE A 49 -2.35 1.02 -3.62
C PHE A 49 -3.49 1.27 -4.61
N SER A 50 -4.38 0.29 -4.78
CA SER A 50 -5.54 0.42 -5.67
C SER A 50 -6.54 1.47 -5.19
N LYS A 51 -6.54 1.82 -3.90
CA LYS A 51 -7.32 2.93 -3.34
C LYS A 51 -6.52 4.22 -3.20
N GLY A 52 -5.18 4.15 -3.20
CA GLY A 52 -4.32 5.27 -2.85
C GLY A 52 -4.58 5.79 -1.42
N ALA A 53 -4.90 4.89 -0.48
CA ALA A 53 -5.39 5.27 0.85
C ALA A 53 -5.04 4.25 1.94
N LEU A 54 -5.01 4.73 3.18
CA LEU A 54 -5.01 3.90 4.38
C LEU A 54 -6.35 3.19 4.51
N VAL A 55 -6.32 1.88 4.76
CA VAL A 55 -7.51 1.07 4.96
C VAL A 55 -7.32 0.10 6.11
N LYS A 56 -8.43 -0.32 6.71
CA LYS A 56 -8.44 -1.32 7.77
C LYS A 56 -8.30 -2.74 7.21
N SER A 57 -7.67 -3.64 7.96
CA SER A 57 -7.74 -5.08 7.67
C SER A 57 -9.20 -5.56 7.62
N GLY A 58 -9.49 -6.54 6.75
CA GLY A 58 -10.84 -7.04 6.49
C GLY A 58 -11.77 -6.10 5.72
N SER A 59 -11.29 -4.95 5.22
CA SER A 59 -12.06 -4.12 4.28
C SER A 59 -11.94 -4.62 2.84
N ASN A 60 -12.77 -4.15 1.90
CA ASN A 60 -12.65 -4.53 0.49
C ASN A 60 -12.38 -3.30 -0.41
N PRO A 61 -11.30 -3.28 -1.21
CA PRO A 61 -10.07 -4.06 -1.03
C PRO A 61 -9.42 -3.85 0.34
N GLU A 62 -8.75 -4.91 0.81
CA GLU A 62 -7.91 -4.97 2.01
C GLU A 62 -6.63 -4.15 1.83
N PRO A 63 -5.86 -3.89 2.91
CA PRO A 63 -4.52 -3.36 2.76
C PRO A 63 -3.65 -4.30 1.91
N ASP A 64 -2.89 -3.72 0.99
CA ASP A 64 -1.84 -4.43 0.28
C ASP A 64 -0.64 -4.70 1.19
N ILE A 65 -0.30 -3.71 2.03
CA ILE A 65 0.85 -3.75 2.94
C ILE A 65 0.45 -3.32 4.34
N THR A 66 0.90 -4.09 5.33
CA THR A 66 0.90 -3.75 6.76
C THR A 66 2.33 -3.79 7.30
N ILE A 67 2.55 -3.17 8.47
CA ILE A 67 3.82 -3.24 9.20
C ILE A 67 3.62 -4.02 10.50
N SER A 68 4.62 -4.82 10.85
CA SER A 68 4.70 -5.50 12.13
C SER A 68 6.16 -5.65 12.54
N MET A 69 6.39 -6.23 13.72
CA MET A 69 7.72 -6.58 14.20
C MET A 69 7.73 -7.95 14.86
N GLN A 70 8.90 -8.55 14.94
CA GLN A 70 9.19 -9.69 15.78
C GLN A 70 9.98 -9.19 17.00
N THR A 71 9.52 -9.58 18.19
CA THR A 71 10.23 -9.40 19.45
C THR A 71 10.80 -10.73 19.93
N SER A 72 11.75 -10.65 20.86
CA SER A 72 12.18 -11.80 21.63
C SER A 72 11.00 -12.42 22.39
N PRO A 73 11.05 -13.73 22.75
CA PRO A 73 9.95 -14.39 23.45
C PRO A 73 9.53 -13.74 24.78
N ASP A 74 10.45 -13.02 25.44
CA ASP A 74 10.22 -12.27 26.68
C ASP A 74 9.84 -10.80 26.44
N ASN A 75 9.68 -10.38 25.18
CA ASN A 75 9.39 -9.01 24.75
C ASN A 75 10.37 -7.96 25.30
N THR A 76 11.64 -8.33 25.50
CA THR A 76 12.68 -7.39 25.99
C THR A 76 13.54 -6.81 24.87
N SER A 77 13.59 -7.46 23.70
CA SER A 77 14.29 -6.95 22.52
C SER A 77 13.46 -7.06 21.24
N ILE A 78 13.83 -6.25 20.26
CA ILE A 78 13.26 -6.27 18.91
C ILE A 78 14.22 -7.06 18.03
N ASP A 79 13.73 -8.15 17.44
CA ASP A 79 14.53 -9.00 16.54
C ASP A 79 14.54 -8.41 15.13
N TRP A 80 13.36 -8.05 14.60
CA TRP A 80 13.25 -7.39 13.29
C TRP A 80 11.90 -6.69 13.07
N VAL A 81 11.91 -5.69 12.19
CA VAL A 81 10.72 -4.99 11.68
C VAL A 81 10.48 -5.42 10.25
N TYR A 82 9.22 -5.62 9.85
CA TYR A 82 8.90 -6.11 8.53
C TYR A 82 7.61 -5.55 7.94
N LEU A 83 7.58 -5.46 6.61
CA LEU A 83 6.34 -5.29 5.86
C LEU A 83 5.78 -6.67 5.48
N SER A 84 4.47 -6.82 5.61
CA SER A 84 3.74 -8.04 5.27
C SER A 84 2.55 -7.75 4.35
N THR A 85 2.04 -8.81 3.73
CA THR A 85 0.84 -8.77 2.90
C THR A 85 0.00 -10.02 3.19
N ASP A 86 -1.33 -9.86 3.23
CA ASP A 86 -2.28 -10.96 3.47
C ASP A 86 -2.71 -11.65 2.15
N ASN A 87 -1.95 -11.45 1.08
CA ASN A 87 -2.21 -12.10 -0.21
C ASN A 87 -1.63 -13.51 -0.31
N PHE A 88 -0.85 -13.96 0.69
CA PHE A 88 -0.19 -15.27 0.75
C PHE A 88 0.74 -15.58 -0.44
N GLN A 89 1.28 -14.55 -1.09
CA GLN A 89 2.23 -14.67 -2.20
C GLN A 89 3.58 -14.05 -1.84
N ASN A 90 4.62 -14.52 -2.51
CA ASN A 90 5.89 -13.80 -2.52
C ASN A 90 5.71 -12.50 -3.32
N SER A 91 5.75 -11.38 -2.60
CA SER A 91 5.37 -10.06 -3.08
C SER A 91 6.44 -9.00 -2.91
N PHE A 92 7.46 -9.21 -2.08
CA PHE A 92 8.48 -8.20 -1.80
C PHE A 92 9.81 -8.56 -2.47
N SER A 93 10.53 -7.57 -3.00
CA SER A 93 11.90 -7.73 -3.48
C SER A 93 12.71 -6.52 -3.09
N LEU A 94 13.85 -6.72 -2.41
CA LEU A 94 14.79 -5.64 -2.11
C LEU A 94 15.61 -5.36 -3.37
N ASN A 95 15.57 -4.13 -3.88
CA ASN A 95 16.36 -3.73 -5.05
C ASN A 95 17.64 -2.98 -4.66
N ALA A 96 17.60 -2.23 -3.55
CA ALA A 96 18.75 -1.52 -3.03
C ALA A 96 18.62 -1.27 -1.52
N SER A 97 19.76 -1.27 -0.83
CA SER A 97 19.90 -0.81 0.55
C SER A 97 21.06 0.16 0.57
N ILE A 98 20.77 1.45 0.72
CA ILE A 98 21.74 2.54 0.53
C ILE A 98 21.95 3.27 1.86
N ASP A 99 23.13 3.85 2.09
CA ASP A 99 23.47 4.42 3.41
C ASP A 99 23.10 5.90 3.58
N ASN A 100 22.55 6.56 2.55
CA ASN A 100 22.17 7.97 2.61
C ASN A 100 20.90 8.27 1.80
N SER A 101 20.21 9.35 2.20
CA SER A 101 18.95 9.76 1.59
C SER A 101 19.09 10.18 0.12
N VAL A 102 20.10 10.98 -0.21
CA VAL A 102 20.27 11.55 -1.56
C VAL A 102 20.40 10.44 -2.60
N THR A 103 21.35 9.51 -2.40
CA THR A 103 21.57 8.40 -3.33
C THR A 103 20.39 7.43 -3.37
N ALA A 104 19.66 7.25 -2.25
CA ALA A 104 18.47 6.41 -2.22
C ALA A 104 17.31 7.02 -2.98
N GLU A 105 17.11 8.34 -2.87
CA GLU A 105 16.14 9.08 -3.67
C GLU A 105 16.49 9.04 -5.15
N ASP A 106 17.77 9.22 -5.50
CA ASP A 106 18.24 9.10 -6.88
C ASP A 106 18.00 7.69 -7.44
N PHE A 107 18.33 6.64 -6.69
CA PHE A 107 18.05 5.26 -7.09
C PHE A 107 16.53 5.06 -7.28
N PHE A 108 15.72 5.49 -6.33
CA PHE A 108 14.27 5.35 -6.39
C PHE A 108 13.67 6.05 -7.62
N ASN A 109 14.12 7.28 -7.92
CA ASN A 109 13.66 8.06 -9.07
C ASN A 109 14.06 7.41 -10.40
N ASN A 110 15.27 6.85 -10.47
CA ASN A 110 15.78 6.18 -11.68
C ASN A 110 15.34 4.71 -11.82
N TYR A 111 14.76 4.11 -10.78
CA TYR A 111 14.16 2.78 -10.85
C TYR A 111 12.81 2.84 -11.57
N LEU A 112 12.84 2.77 -12.90
CA LEU A 112 11.68 2.95 -13.75
C LEU A 112 11.00 1.64 -14.18
N THR A 113 11.73 0.53 -14.14
CA THR A 113 11.24 -0.76 -14.66
C THR A 113 11.57 -1.90 -13.71
N VAL A 114 10.59 -2.73 -13.41
CA VAL A 114 10.77 -3.99 -12.67
C VAL A 114 11.54 -4.99 -13.54
N PRO A 115 12.72 -5.49 -13.12
CA PRO A 115 13.49 -6.47 -13.88
C PRO A 115 12.74 -7.79 -14.07
N ASP A 116 12.97 -8.47 -15.19
CA ASP A 116 12.38 -9.80 -15.45
C ASP A 116 12.92 -10.89 -14.54
N THR A 117 14.15 -10.73 -14.05
CA THR A 117 14.86 -11.68 -13.19
C THR A 117 14.64 -11.45 -11.69
N ILE A 118 13.69 -10.58 -11.33
CA ILE A 118 13.46 -10.20 -9.93
C ILE A 118 12.96 -11.38 -9.08
N GLY A 119 13.61 -11.61 -7.94
CA GLY A 119 13.22 -12.63 -6.96
C GLY A 119 12.33 -12.04 -5.87
N TYR A 120 11.22 -12.71 -5.54
CA TYR A 120 10.29 -12.24 -4.51
C TYR A 120 10.35 -13.09 -3.23
N THR A 121 10.17 -12.44 -2.08
CA THR A 121 9.98 -13.01 -0.74
C THR A 121 8.58 -12.73 -0.21
N GLY A 122 8.14 -13.50 0.78
CA GLY A 122 6.80 -13.35 1.40
C GLY A 122 6.67 -12.10 2.28
N ILE A 123 7.76 -11.65 2.88
CA ILE A 123 7.82 -10.43 3.70
C ILE A 123 9.04 -9.60 3.29
N ALA A 124 8.98 -8.28 3.51
CA ALA A 124 10.15 -7.43 3.52
C ALA A 124 10.73 -7.45 4.94
N LYS A 125 11.64 -8.40 5.21
CA LYS A 125 12.30 -8.54 6.52
C LYS A 125 13.37 -7.47 6.70
N ASP A 126 13.60 -7.03 7.95
CA ASP A 126 14.67 -6.12 8.35
C ASP A 126 14.61 -4.78 7.59
N ILE A 127 13.43 -4.17 7.57
CA ILE A 127 13.27 -2.87 6.92
C ILE A 127 14.06 -1.79 7.66
N LYS A 128 14.74 -0.93 6.89
CA LYS A 128 15.47 0.23 7.41
C LYS A 128 15.37 1.40 6.43
N PRO A 129 15.62 2.64 6.88
CA PRO A 129 15.66 3.80 5.98
C PRO A 129 16.57 3.55 4.77
N TYR A 130 16.22 4.18 3.65
CA TYR A 130 16.99 4.19 2.40
C TYR A 130 17.07 2.84 1.68
N GLN A 131 16.17 1.91 2.01
CA GLN A 131 15.91 0.74 1.19
C GLN A 131 14.88 1.03 0.11
N VAL A 132 15.13 0.51 -1.09
CA VAL A 132 14.20 0.53 -2.22
C VAL A 132 13.68 -0.86 -2.49
N TRP A 133 12.36 -1.03 -2.41
CA TRP A 133 11.68 -2.30 -2.57
C TRP A 133 10.72 -2.28 -3.76
N THR A 134 10.54 -3.44 -4.38
CA THR A 134 9.42 -3.71 -5.28
C THR A 134 8.39 -4.53 -4.54
N PHE A 135 7.15 -4.08 -4.60
CA PHE A 135 5.99 -4.81 -4.13
C PHE A 135 5.13 -5.25 -5.33
N ARG A 136 4.75 -6.52 -5.36
CA ARG A 136 3.79 -7.07 -6.33
C ARG A 136 2.48 -7.38 -5.60
N THR A 137 1.43 -6.64 -5.96
CA THR A 137 0.07 -6.81 -5.40
C THR A 137 -0.54 -8.15 -5.77
N ARG A 138 -1.66 -8.52 -5.11
CA ARG A 138 -2.46 -9.71 -5.42
C ARG A 138 -2.89 -9.77 -6.90
N GLU A 139 -3.19 -8.61 -7.47
CA GLU A 139 -3.63 -8.45 -8.87
C GLU A 139 -2.47 -8.39 -9.87
N LYS A 140 -1.24 -8.73 -9.46
CA LYS A 140 -0.02 -8.68 -10.28
C LYS A 140 0.33 -7.29 -10.81
N LYS A 141 -0.13 -6.25 -10.12
CA LYS A 141 0.31 -4.86 -10.29
C LYS A 141 1.51 -4.55 -9.41
N TYR A 142 2.30 -3.54 -9.76
CA TYR A 142 3.59 -3.27 -9.14
C TYR A 142 3.60 -1.94 -8.42
N ALA A 143 4.25 -1.89 -7.27
CA ALA A 143 4.65 -0.65 -6.61
C ALA A 143 6.16 -0.68 -6.34
N LYS A 144 6.82 0.47 -6.40
CA LYS A 144 8.14 0.67 -5.79
C LYS A 144 7.97 1.49 -4.52
N LEU A 145 8.77 1.16 -3.51
CA LEU A 145 8.78 1.80 -2.21
C LEU A 145 10.19 2.30 -1.91
N LEU A 146 10.32 3.51 -1.37
CA LEU A 146 11.52 3.99 -0.71
C LEU A 146 11.19 4.15 0.77
N ILE A 147 11.82 3.36 1.63
CA ILE A 147 11.65 3.48 3.08
C ILE A 147 12.37 4.76 3.53
N LEU A 148 11.63 5.70 4.12
CA LEU A 148 12.17 6.98 4.59
C LEU A 148 12.48 6.93 6.07
N LYS A 149 11.62 6.26 6.85
CA LYS A 149 11.74 6.17 8.30
C LYS A 149 11.23 4.83 8.79
N VAL A 150 11.89 4.30 9.83
CA VAL A 150 11.42 3.15 10.60
C VAL A 150 11.54 3.50 12.08
N VAL A 151 10.49 3.28 12.85
CA VAL A 151 10.47 3.37 14.31
C VAL A 151 10.03 2.02 14.82
N ALA A 152 10.76 1.48 15.80
CA ALA A 152 10.39 0.26 16.48
C ALA A 152 10.81 0.35 17.94
N GLU A 153 9.87 0.04 18.84
CA GLU A 153 10.04 0.21 20.26
C GLU A 153 9.13 -0.76 21.02
N ILE A 154 9.57 -1.17 22.21
CA ILE A 154 8.76 -1.89 23.18
C ILE A 154 8.19 -0.83 24.14
N ARG A 155 6.88 -0.63 24.09
CA ARG A 155 6.16 0.32 24.95
C ARG A 155 5.41 -0.41 26.05
N GLY A 156 4.94 0.33 27.05
CA GLY A 156 4.13 -0.23 28.14
C GLY A 156 2.81 -0.87 27.69
N ASP A 157 2.27 -0.45 26.54
CA ASP A 157 1.08 -1.00 25.89
C ASP A 157 1.39 -2.07 24.83
N GLY A 158 2.66 -2.47 24.71
CA GLY A 158 3.14 -3.53 23.82
C GLY A 158 4.12 -3.05 22.75
N PRO A 159 4.55 -3.95 21.85
CA PRO A 159 5.47 -3.62 20.77
C PRO A 159 4.82 -2.68 19.73
N TYR A 160 5.54 -1.63 19.33
CA TYR A 160 5.07 -0.63 18.36
C TYR A 160 6.05 -0.43 17.21
N ALA A 161 5.60 -0.72 15.98
CA ALA A 161 6.34 -0.47 14.76
C ALA A 161 5.63 0.60 13.92
N GLU A 162 6.39 1.45 13.28
CA GLU A 162 5.92 2.46 12.33
C GLU A 162 6.93 2.62 11.21
N THR A 163 6.43 2.84 9.99
CA THR A 163 7.29 3.22 8.87
C THR A 163 6.62 4.27 8.01
N THR A 164 7.45 5.18 7.51
CA THR A 164 7.10 6.12 6.46
C THR A 164 7.82 5.70 5.20
N PHE A 165 7.10 5.60 4.08
CA PHE A 165 7.69 5.30 2.79
C PHE A 165 7.09 6.17 1.69
N ARG A 166 7.93 6.52 0.72
CA ARG A 166 7.50 7.07 -0.58
C ARG A 166 7.16 5.90 -1.50
N TYR A 167 6.11 6.04 -2.30
CA TYR A 167 5.70 5.00 -3.25
C TYR A 167 5.38 5.57 -4.64
N VAL A 168 5.52 4.69 -5.63
CA VAL A 168 4.94 4.83 -6.97
C VAL A 168 4.28 3.50 -7.33
N TYR A 169 3.05 3.55 -7.81
CA TYR A 169 2.20 2.42 -8.16
C TYR A 169 1.89 2.42 -9.65
N GLN A 170 2.01 1.26 -10.28
CA GLN A 170 1.65 1.03 -11.66
C GLN A 170 0.30 0.26 -11.72
N PRO A 171 -0.84 0.96 -11.88
CA PRO A 171 -2.16 0.35 -11.86
C PRO A 171 -2.48 -0.54 -13.07
N ASP A 172 -1.76 -0.43 -14.18
CA ASP A 172 -2.05 -1.20 -15.41
C ASP A 172 -1.44 -2.62 -15.42
N GLY A 173 -0.55 -2.94 -14.47
CA GLY A 173 0.12 -4.23 -14.38
C GLY A 173 1.35 -4.40 -15.28
N THR A 174 1.71 -3.39 -16.06
CA THR A 174 3.01 -3.35 -16.73
C THR A 174 4.14 -3.24 -15.71
N LYS A 175 5.35 -3.56 -16.14
CA LYS A 175 6.54 -3.46 -15.29
C LYS A 175 7.16 -2.06 -15.28
N VAL A 176 6.57 -1.08 -15.96
CA VAL A 176 7.11 0.27 -16.11
C VAL A 176 6.35 1.20 -15.16
N PHE A 177 7.05 1.86 -14.25
CA PHE A 177 6.42 2.80 -13.33
C PHE A 177 6.03 4.11 -14.04
N PRO A 178 4.88 4.71 -13.69
CA PRO A 178 4.55 6.06 -14.15
C PRO A 178 5.57 7.07 -13.59
N LYS A 179 5.79 8.14 -14.36
CA LYS A 179 6.63 9.27 -13.97
C LYS A 179 5.88 10.23 -13.06
#